data_AF-A0AA39YJ90-F1
#
_entry.id   AF-A0AA39YJ90-F1
#
_cell.length_a   1.000
_cell.length_b   1.000
_cell.length_c   1.000
_cell.angle_alpha   90.00
_cell.angle_beta   90.00
_cell.angle_gamma   90.00
#
_symmetry.space_group_name_H-M   'P 1'
#
loop_
_entity.id
_entity.type
_entity.pdbx_description
1 polymer ?
#
loop_
_entity_poly.entity_id
_entity_poly.type
_entity_poly.pdbx_seq_one_letter_code
_entity_poly.pdbx_strand_id
1 'polypeptide(L)'
;MMLALMGVSNTDSPPLYINQITNILRQMSSETSGPFCYETFRKRLGGTEFSNLQWQYLSQRLELLESFIDLSGKSAKTGFVPGQITIIDLSCPFVDENTACLLFNIGMNTFMQSTESRGKLVVLDEAHKYMHNTAGAKELTSQLLSMIRQQRHFGLRVVVATQEPYVSPQLIDLCSMIIVHRFSSPAWLEVLKKHRATDAEDVKALFQEISELQTGEAIVFAPTAVLSYGGSQLQKSGGRRFKVAVRKRITWDSGRSILSV
;
A
#
# COMPACT_ATOMS: atom_id res chain seq x y z
N MET A 1 -15.23 -5.59 4.03
CA MET A 1 -14.91 -4.19 4.40
C MET A 1 -15.41 -3.85 5.80
N MET A 2 -16.72 -3.85 6.06
CA MET A 2 -17.26 -3.45 7.38
C MET A 2 -16.83 -4.35 8.55
N LEU A 3 -16.89 -5.68 8.40
CA LEU A 3 -16.46 -6.62 9.46
C LEU A 3 -14.98 -6.41 9.84
N ALA A 4 -14.15 -6.01 8.88
CA ALA A 4 -12.75 -5.72 9.14
C ALA A 4 -12.59 -4.43 9.97
N LEU A 5 -13.35 -3.37 9.64
CA LEU A 5 -13.33 -2.11 10.41
C LEU A 5 -13.91 -2.27 11.82
N MET A 6 -14.76 -3.29 12.04
CA MET A 6 -15.24 -3.70 13.36
C MET A 6 -14.27 -4.63 14.10
N GLY A 7 -13.08 -4.92 13.56
CA GLY A 7 -12.04 -5.72 14.21
C GLY A 7 -12.35 -7.23 14.30
N VAL A 8 -13.09 -7.79 13.35
CA VAL A 8 -13.58 -9.18 13.38
C VAL A 8 -12.59 -10.19 12.75
N SER A 9 -11.58 -9.71 12.00
CA SER A 9 -10.68 -10.56 11.21
C SER A 9 -9.67 -11.40 12.00
N ASN A 10 -9.63 -11.31 13.34
CA ASN A 10 -8.54 -11.86 14.17
C ASN A 10 -8.99 -12.98 15.13
N THR A 11 -10.16 -13.60 14.94
CA THR A 11 -10.66 -14.66 15.85
C THR A 11 -10.87 -15.98 15.11
N ASP A 12 -10.17 -17.05 15.54
CA ASP A 12 -10.30 -18.43 15.00
C ASP A 12 -11.71 -19.03 15.16
N SER A 13 -12.55 -18.42 15.98
CA SER A 13 -13.98 -18.73 16.10
C SER A 13 -14.76 -17.42 16.31
N PRO A 14 -15.36 -16.84 15.24
CA PRO A 14 -16.12 -15.61 15.38
C PRO A 14 -17.33 -15.84 16.30
N PRO A 15 -17.58 -14.96 17.29
CA PRO A 15 -18.73 -15.09 18.17
C PRO A 15 -20.06 -15.19 17.42
N LEU A 16 -21.05 -15.90 17.95
CA LEU A 16 -22.35 -16.14 17.28
C LEU A 16 -23.07 -14.86 16.81
N TYR A 17 -22.88 -13.73 17.50
CA TYR A 17 -23.45 -12.44 17.10
C TYR A 17 -22.87 -11.92 15.76
N ILE A 18 -21.65 -12.31 15.39
CA ILE A 18 -21.05 -11.99 14.08
C ILE A 18 -21.78 -12.68 12.93
N ASN A 19 -22.27 -13.90 13.14
CA ASN A 19 -23.08 -14.60 12.13
C ASN A 19 -24.39 -13.85 11.87
N GLN A 20 -25.03 -13.33 12.92
CA GLN A 20 -26.24 -12.52 12.80
C GLN A 20 -25.95 -11.23 12.01
N ILE A 21 -24.85 -10.53 12.33
CA ILE A 21 -24.42 -9.33 11.57
C ILE A 21 -24.16 -9.65 10.10
N THR A 22 -23.47 -10.75 9.82
CA THR A 22 -23.16 -11.18 8.46
C THR A 22 -24.42 -11.49 7.66
N ASN A 23 -25.42 -12.09 8.29
CA ASN A 23 -26.72 -12.35 7.66
C ASN A 23 -27.46 -11.06 7.33
N ILE A 24 -27.46 -10.07 8.23
CA ILE A 24 -28.04 -8.74 7.96
C ILE A 24 -27.36 -8.10 6.76
N LEU A 25 -26.03 -8.09 6.71
CA LEU A 25 -25.27 -7.52 5.60
C LEU A 25 -25.57 -8.23 4.26
N ARG A 26 -25.70 -9.56 4.29
CA ARG A 26 -26.07 -10.36 3.12
C ARG A 26 -27.48 -10.03 2.63
N GLN A 27 -28.46 -9.94 3.53
CA GLN A 27 -29.84 -9.57 3.20
C GLN A 27 -29.92 -8.16 2.60
N MET A 28 -29.22 -7.19 3.20
CA MET A 28 -29.16 -5.83 2.66
C MET A 28 -28.57 -5.81 1.25
N SER A 29 -27.52 -6.60 1.00
CA SER A 29 -26.90 -6.73 -0.33
C SER A 29 -27.81 -7.42 -1.35
N SER A 30 -28.71 -8.31 -0.94
CA SER A 30 -29.64 -8.98 -1.87
C SER A 30 -30.89 -8.16 -2.17
N GLU A 31 -31.37 -7.35 -1.21
CA GLU A 31 -32.61 -6.60 -1.33
C GLU A 31 -32.43 -5.24 -2.03
N THR A 32 -31.24 -4.65 -1.93
CA THR A 32 -30.96 -3.30 -2.44
C THR A 32 -29.84 -3.35 -3.47
N SER A 33 -30.13 -2.96 -4.72
CA SER A 33 -29.11 -2.78 -5.78
C SER A 33 -28.32 -1.48 -5.65
N GLY A 34 -28.58 -0.68 -4.61
CA GLY A 34 -27.97 0.62 -4.34
C GLY A 34 -26.77 0.55 -3.38
N PRO A 35 -26.10 1.70 -3.14
CA PRO A 35 -24.98 1.78 -2.21
C PRO A 35 -25.41 1.42 -0.78
N PHE A 36 -24.47 0.90 -0.01
CA PHE A 36 -24.69 0.55 1.39
C PHE A 36 -25.13 1.77 2.21
N CYS A 37 -26.21 1.64 2.99
CA CYS A 37 -26.73 2.67 3.89
C CYS A 37 -26.53 2.27 5.36
N TYR A 38 -25.70 3.03 6.08
CA TYR A 38 -25.38 2.76 7.48
C TYR A 38 -26.60 2.92 8.40
N GLU A 39 -27.47 3.90 8.16
CA GLU A 39 -28.67 4.10 8.98
C GLU A 39 -29.62 2.90 8.91
N THR A 40 -29.81 2.34 7.71
CA THR A 40 -30.62 1.13 7.51
C THR A 40 -30.02 -0.06 8.25
N PHE A 41 -28.69 -0.20 8.21
CA PHE A 41 -27.98 -1.24 8.96
C PHE A 41 -28.17 -1.09 10.47
N ARG A 42 -28.03 0.13 11.01
CA ARG A 42 -28.24 0.42 12.44
C ARG A 42 -29.69 0.10 12.86
N LYS A 43 -30.68 0.43 12.03
CA LYS A 43 -32.09 0.07 12.29
C LYS A 43 -32.30 -1.44 12.34
N ARG A 44 -31.73 -2.21 11.41
CA ARG A 44 -31.82 -3.68 11.41
C ARG A 44 -31.13 -4.31 12.61
N LEU A 45 -29.97 -3.79 13.02
CA LEU A 45 -29.29 -4.24 14.24
C LEU A 45 -30.12 -4.00 15.51
N GLY A 46 -30.87 -2.89 15.57
CA GLY A 46 -31.78 -2.63 16.70
C GLY A 46 -32.99 -3.56 16.75
N GLY A 47 -33.34 -4.22 15.65
CA GLY A 47 -34.44 -5.18 15.57
C GLY A 47 -34.04 -6.64 15.82
N THR A 48 -32.74 -6.92 16.01
CA THR A 48 -32.26 -8.27 16.32
C THR A 48 -32.14 -8.51 17.82
N GLU A 49 -32.52 -9.71 18.26
CA GLU A 49 -32.39 -10.14 19.65
C GLU A 49 -30.93 -10.48 19.97
N PHE A 50 -30.17 -9.47 20.38
CA PHE A 50 -28.87 -9.65 21.02
C PHE A 50 -29.03 -9.70 22.54
N SER A 51 -28.23 -10.54 23.21
CA SER A 51 -28.13 -10.46 24.67
C SER A 51 -27.46 -9.15 25.10
N ASN A 52 -27.68 -8.71 26.34
CA ASN A 52 -27.07 -7.48 26.86
C ASN A 52 -25.54 -7.45 26.71
N LEU A 53 -24.88 -8.59 26.94
CA LEU A 53 -23.42 -8.71 26.77
C LEU A 53 -23.02 -8.63 25.28
N GLN A 54 -23.75 -9.28 24.38
CA GLN A 54 -23.49 -9.19 22.94
C GLN A 54 -23.64 -7.76 22.43
N TRP A 55 -24.67 -7.05 22.92
CA TRP A 55 -24.91 -5.66 22.56
C TRP A 55 -23.81 -4.73 23.07
N GLN A 56 -23.30 -4.95 24.29
CA GLN A 56 -22.15 -4.19 24.81
C GLN A 56 -20.90 -4.37 23.95
N TYR A 57 -20.54 -5.61 23.59
CA TYR A 57 -19.38 -5.86 22.72
C TYR A 57 -19.58 -5.30 21.31
N LEU A 58 -20.80 -5.37 20.78
CA LEU A 58 -21.11 -4.81 19.47
C LEU A 58 -21.07 -3.28 19.50
N SER A 59 -21.60 -2.63 20.54
CA SER A 59 -21.58 -1.17 20.69
C SER A 59 -20.16 -0.63 20.64
N GLN A 60 -19.22 -1.25 21.36
CA GLN A 60 -17.81 -0.87 21.32
C GLN A 60 -17.23 -0.96 19.90
N ARG A 61 -17.57 -2.01 19.15
CA ARG A 61 -17.13 -2.16 17.75
C ARG A 61 -17.79 -1.17 16.80
N LEU A 62 -19.06 -0.83 17.02
CA LEU A 62 -19.77 0.18 16.26
C LEU A 62 -19.22 1.58 16.53
N GLU A 63 -18.91 1.92 17.77
CA GLU A 63 -18.28 3.20 18.13
C GLU A 63 -16.92 3.37 17.42
N LEU A 64 -16.11 2.31 17.36
CA LEU A 64 -14.87 2.32 16.58
C LEU A 64 -15.14 2.53 15.09
N LEU A 65 -16.13 1.83 14.51
CA LEU A 65 -16.51 1.98 13.11
C LEU A 65 -16.98 3.41 12.82
N GLU A 66 -17.84 3.97 13.67
CA GLU A 66 -18.42 5.30 13.54
C GLU A 66 -17.37 6.41 13.63
N SER A 67 -16.25 6.17 14.33
CA SER A 67 -15.11 7.11 14.32
C SER A 67 -14.47 7.29 12.94
N PHE A 68 -14.63 6.33 12.02
CA PHE A 68 -14.11 6.38 10.65
C PHE A 68 -15.15 6.79 9.59
N ILE A 69 -16.44 6.83 9.94
CA ILE A 69 -17.52 7.12 8.99
C ILE A 69 -18.02 8.54 9.22
N ASP A 70 -18.10 9.32 8.14
CA ASP A 70 -18.83 10.58 8.20
C ASP A 70 -20.34 10.36 8.12
N LEU A 71 -20.97 10.29 9.30
CA LEU A 71 -22.42 10.22 9.44
C LEU A 71 -23.11 11.57 9.23
N SER A 72 -22.36 12.68 9.26
CA SER A 72 -22.89 14.03 9.13
C SER A 72 -23.00 14.52 7.70
N GLY A 73 -22.40 13.78 6.74
CA GLY A 73 -22.38 14.12 5.32
C GLY A 73 -21.65 15.42 4.99
N LYS A 74 -20.79 15.90 5.91
CA LYS A 74 -20.01 17.13 5.77
C LYS A 74 -18.74 16.95 4.95
N SER A 75 -18.27 15.71 4.81
CA SER A 75 -17.08 15.35 4.05
C SER A 75 -17.36 15.44 2.56
N ALA A 76 -16.45 16.05 1.83
CA ALA A 76 -16.53 16.11 0.39
C ALA A 76 -16.57 14.69 -0.20
N LYS A 77 -17.40 14.47 -1.23
CA LYS A 77 -17.37 13.21 -2.00
C LYS A 77 -15.99 13.06 -2.63
N THR A 78 -15.26 12.05 -2.18
CA THR A 78 -13.91 11.74 -2.67
C THR A 78 -14.00 10.92 -3.95
N GLY A 79 -14.09 11.62 -5.08
CA GLY A 79 -13.78 11.03 -6.38
C GLY A 79 -12.26 11.03 -6.60
N PHE A 80 -11.73 10.00 -7.26
CA PHE A 80 -10.36 10.03 -7.77
C PHE A 80 -10.38 10.55 -9.21
N VAL A 81 -10.02 11.82 -9.40
CA VAL A 81 -9.99 12.46 -10.71
C VAL A 81 -8.57 12.54 -11.29
N PRO A 82 -8.40 12.54 -12.63
CA PRO A 82 -7.11 12.76 -13.26
C PRO A 82 -6.45 14.08 -12.81
N GLY A 83 -5.13 14.04 -12.59
CA GLY A 83 -4.35 15.22 -12.19
C GLY A 83 -4.38 15.54 -10.69
N GLN A 84 -5.17 14.81 -9.89
CA GLN A 84 -5.19 14.96 -8.45
C GLN A 84 -4.12 14.09 -7.77
N ILE A 85 -3.54 14.61 -6.69
CA ILE A 85 -2.79 13.83 -5.71
C ILE A 85 -3.67 13.65 -4.48
N THR A 86 -3.98 12.42 -4.13
CA THR A 86 -4.73 12.08 -2.92
C THR A 86 -3.75 11.55 -1.87
N ILE A 87 -3.68 12.21 -0.72
CA ILE A 87 -2.84 11.81 0.40
C ILE A 87 -3.73 11.15 1.45
N ILE A 88 -3.38 9.93 1.83
CA ILE A 88 -4.04 9.20 2.92
C ILE A 88 -3.09 9.25 4.12
N ASP A 89 -3.42 10.08 5.11
CA ASP A 89 -2.61 10.18 6.33
C ASP A 89 -3.02 9.10 7.33
N LEU A 90 -2.12 8.15 7.57
CA LEU A 90 -2.27 7.06 8.54
C LEU A 90 -1.32 7.22 9.73
N SER A 91 -0.78 8.43 9.95
CA SER A 91 0.18 8.74 11.02
C SER A 91 -0.48 8.96 12.38
N CYS A 92 -1.81 8.80 12.48
CA CYS A 92 -2.55 9.02 13.71
C CYS A 92 -2.04 8.08 14.81
N PRO A 93 -1.59 8.60 15.98
CA PRO A 93 -1.03 7.78 17.05
C PRO A 93 -2.05 6.83 17.69
N PHE A 94 -3.34 7.02 17.41
CA PHE A 94 -4.44 6.19 17.90
C PHE A 94 -4.84 5.07 16.92
N VAL A 95 -4.21 5.03 15.73
CA VAL A 95 -4.44 3.99 14.73
C VAL A 95 -3.34 2.94 14.87
N ASP A 96 -3.72 1.71 15.20
CA ASP A 96 -2.78 0.60 15.24
C ASP A 96 -2.38 0.16 13.82
N GLU A 97 -1.31 -0.62 13.72
CA GLU A 97 -0.78 -1.09 12.43
C GLU A 97 -1.85 -1.85 11.61
N ASN A 98 -2.66 -2.69 12.26
CA ASN A 98 -3.71 -3.45 11.57
C ASN A 98 -4.79 -2.54 10.98
N THR A 99 -5.26 -1.54 11.73
CA THR A 99 -6.26 -0.60 11.25
C THR A 99 -5.71 0.27 10.14
N ALA A 100 -4.45 0.72 10.24
CA ALA A 100 -3.79 1.46 9.16
C ALA A 100 -3.71 0.64 7.87
N CYS A 101 -3.26 -0.62 7.94
CA CYS A 101 -3.23 -1.54 6.80
C CYS A 101 -4.61 -1.73 6.18
N LEU A 102 -5.65 -1.87 7.00
CA LEU A 102 -7.02 -2.02 6.53
C LEU A 102 -7.53 -0.75 5.82
N LEU A 103 -7.34 0.43 6.41
CA LEU A 103 -7.75 1.70 5.83
C LEU A 103 -7.04 1.94 4.49
N PHE A 104 -5.74 1.61 4.42
CA PHE A 104 -4.99 1.66 3.18
C PHE A 104 -5.59 0.73 2.11
N ASN A 105 -5.89 -0.53 2.48
CA ASN A 105 -6.51 -1.50 1.56
C ASN A 105 -7.86 -1.03 1.02
N ILE A 106 -8.65 -0.35 1.86
CA ILE A 106 -9.93 0.25 1.46
C ILE A 106 -9.67 1.37 0.44
N GLY A 107 -8.81 2.33 0.79
CA GLY A 107 -8.48 3.45 -0.10
C GLY A 107 -7.92 3.00 -1.44
N MET A 108 -7.02 2.00 -1.42
CA MET A 108 -6.45 1.40 -2.62
C MET A 108 -7.52 0.71 -3.48
N ASN A 109 -8.42 -0.08 -2.89
CA ASN A 109 -9.52 -0.70 -3.64
C ASN A 109 -10.45 0.32 -4.27
N THR A 110 -10.83 1.36 -3.52
CA THR A 110 -11.66 2.45 -4.05
C THR A 110 -10.94 3.17 -5.20
N PHE A 111 -9.63 3.42 -5.07
CA PHE A 111 -8.84 4.02 -6.13
C PHE A 111 -8.80 3.14 -7.38
N MET A 112 -8.63 1.83 -7.21
CA MET A 112 -8.59 0.87 -8.32
C MET A 112 -9.93 0.74 -9.06
N GLN A 113 -11.06 0.91 -8.37
CA GLN A 113 -12.39 0.89 -8.98
C GLN A 113 -12.77 2.19 -9.70
N SER A 114 -12.07 3.31 -9.44
CA SER A 114 -12.34 4.56 -10.14
C SER A 114 -12.12 4.42 -11.65
N THR A 115 -13.12 4.74 -12.46
CA THR A 115 -13.09 4.57 -13.93
C THR A 115 -12.59 5.82 -14.68
N GLU A 116 -12.64 6.98 -14.03
CA GLU A 116 -12.26 8.27 -14.62
C GLU A 116 -10.73 8.44 -14.72
N SER A 117 -9.95 7.75 -13.89
CA SER A 117 -8.49 7.84 -13.88
C SER A 117 -7.84 6.73 -14.72
N ARG A 118 -7.19 7.13 -15.83
CA ARG A 118 -6.32 6.26 -16.64
C ARG A 118 -4.87 6.49 -16.24
N GLY A 119 -4.13 5.42 -15.95
CA GLY A 119 -2.74 5.52 -15.49
C GLY A 119 -2.67 5.87 -14.00
N LYS A 120 -2.80 4.86 -13.15
CA LYS A 120 -2.86 5.01 -11.69
C LYS A 120 -1.46 4.90 -11.10
N LEU A 121 -1.14 5.74 -10.12
CA LEU A 121 0.09 5.66 -9.35
C LEU A 121 -0.25 5.50 -7.88
N VAL A 122 0.20 4.41 -7.27
CA VAL A 122 0.12 4.18 -5.83
C VAL A 122 1.53 4.30 -5.27
N VAL A 123 1.70 5.13 -4.25
CA VAL A 123 2.97 5.33 -3.54
C VAL A 123 2.80 4.87 -2.11
N LEU A 124 3.62 3.93 -1.68
CA LEU A 124 3.72 3.50 -0.29
C LEU A 124 4.99 4.10 0.29
N ASP A 125 4.83 5.07 1.18
CA ASP A 125 5.92 5.64 1.95
C ASP A 125 6.08 4.91 3.29
N GLU A 126 7.30 4.85 3.79
CA GLU A 126 7.69 4.10 4.99
C GLU A 126 7.10 2.68 5.04
N ALA A 127 7.15 1.97 3.91
CA ALA A 127 6.47 0.69 3.73
C ALA A 127 6.86 -0.38 4.75
N HIS A 128 8.05 -0.27 5.37
CA HIS A 128 8.45 -1.16 6.45
C HIS A 128 7.45 -1.19 7.61
N LYS A 129 6.77 -0.08 7.91
CA LYS A 129 5.74 0.01 8.96
C LYS A 129 4.53 -0.90 8.73
N TYR A 130 4.29 -1.31 7.49
CA TYR A 130 3.08 -2.02 7.07
C TYR A 130 3.38 -3.39 6.45
N MET A 131 4.64 -3.85 6.53
CA MET A 131 5.12 -5.09 5.93
C MET A 131 5.60 -6.09 6.98
N HIS A 132 5.14 -5.94 8.23
CA HIS A 132 5.44 -6.85 9.32
C HIS A 132 4.59 -8.13 9.27
N ASN A 133 4.74 -9.00 10.28
CA ASN A 133 4.01 -10.26 10.38
C ASN A 133 2.60 -10.15 10.98
N THR A 134 2.00 -8.96 10.95
CA THR A 134 0.61 -8.75 11.40
C THR A 134 -0.39 -9.29 10.37
N ALA A 135 -1.61 -9.60 10.80
CA ALA A 135 -2.65 -10.10 9.88
C ALA A 135 -3.01 -9.04 8.83
N GLY A 136 -3.10 -7.77 9.23
CA GLY A 136 -3.36 -6.65 8.32
C GLY A 136 -2.25 -6.45 7.29
N ALA A 137 -0.97 -6.52 7.71
CA ALA A 137 0.17 -6.39 6.82
C ALA A 137 0.26 -7.52 5.78
N LYS A 138 -0.04 -8.76 6.19
CA LYS A 138 -0.08 -9.91 5.26
C LYS A 138 -1.15 -9.76 4.19
N GLU A 139 -2.35 -9.32 4.59
CA GLU A 139 -3.45 -9.07 3.65
C GLU A 139 -3.09 -7.93 2.68
N LEU A 140 -2.57 -6.82 3.20
CA LEU A 140 -2.06 -5.69 2.40
C LEU A 140 -1.00 -6.15 1.39
N THR A 141 -0.03 -6.93 1.83
CA THR A 141 1.05 -7.47 0.98
C THR A 141 0.47 -8.35 -0.13
N SER A 142 -0.44 -9.27 0.21
CA SER A 142 -1.09 -10.16 -0.76
C SER A 142 -1.88 -9.39 -1.81
N GLN A 143 -2.62 -8.37 -1.38
CA GLN A 143 -3.40 -7.50 -2.25
C GLN A 143 -2.50 -6.67 -3.17
N LEU A 144 -1.42 -6.07 -2.65
CA LEU A 144 -0.43 -5.35 -3.46
C LEU A 144 0.21 -6.27 -4.51
N LEU A 145 0.62 -7.48 -4.13
CA LEU A 145 1.19 -8.46 -5.06
C LEU A 145 0.21 -8.81 -6.18
N SER A 146 -1.06 -9.04 -5.84
CA SER A 146 -2.12 -9.30 -6.82
C SER A 146 -2.28 -8.13 -7.79
N MET A 147 -2.33 -6.89 -7.28
CA MET A 147 -2.46 -5.69 -8.10
C MET A 147 -1.25 -5.43 -9.00
N ILE A 148 -0.02 -5.61 -8.48
CA ILE A 148 1.22 -5.47 -9.28
C ILE A 148 1.25 -6.50 -10.41
N ARG A 149 0.80 -7.73 -10.16
CA ARG A 149 0.68 -8.76 -11.21
C ARG A 149 -0.37 -8.38 -12.27
N GLN A 150 -1.44 -7.71 -11.87
CA GLN A 150 -2.52 -7.23 -12.76
C GLN A 150 -2.27 -5.83 -13.34
N GLN A 151 -1.07 -5.25 -13.16
CA GLN A 151 -0.74 -3.86 -13.52
C GLN A 151 -1.18 -3.42 -14.93
N ARG A 152 -1.12 -4.33 -15.92
CA ARG A 152 -1.45 -4.03 -17.32
C ARG A 152 -2.94 -3.83 -17.55
N HIS A 153 -3.81 -4.45 -16.75
CA HIS A 153 -5.26 -4.28 -16.88
C HIS A 153 -5.74 -2.94 -16.34
N PHE A 154 -5.07 -2.44 -15.30
CA PHE A 154 -5.47 -1.20 -14.62
C PHE A 154 -4.60 0.01 -14.95
N GLY A 155 -3.52 -0.19 -15.73
CA GLY A 155 -2.51 0.85 -15.94
C GLY A 155 -1.90 1.33 -14.62
N LEU A 156 -1.72 0.43 -13.67
CA LEU A 156 -1.24 0.73 -12.32
C LEU A 156 0.30 0.73 -12.28
N ARG A 157 0.86 1.75 -11.63
CA ARG A 157 2.26 1.79 -11.20
C ARG A 157 2.28 1.86 -9.69
N VAL A 158 3.18 1.09 -9.08
CA VAL A 158 3.37 1.07 -7.64
C VAL A 158 4.79 1.50 -7.34
N VAL A 159 4.95 2.45 -6.43
CA VAL A 159 6.24 2.88 -5.88
C VAL A 159 6.25 2.54 -4.41
N VAL A 160 7.30 1.85 -3.96
CA VAL A 160 7.48 1.47 -2.56
C VAL A 160 8.76 2.12 -2.07
N ALA A 161 8.65 2.96 -1.05
CA ALA A 161 9.77 3.59 -0.36
C ALA A 161 9.89 3.00 1.05
N THR A 162 11.11 2.67 1.45
CA THR A 162 11.41 2.09 2.76
C THR A 162 12.85 2.40 3.18
N GLN A 163 13.07 2.46 4.49
CA GLN A 163 14.40 2.62 5.09
C GLN A 163 14.93 1.29 5.68
N GLU A 164 14.04 0.34 5.95
CA GLU A 164 14.37 -0.94 6.57
C GLU A 164 14.27 -2.12 5.57
N PRO A 165 15.14 -3.15 5.70
CA PRO A 165 15.24 -4.27 4.78
C PRO A 165 14.12 -5.32 4.94
N TYR A 166 13.10 -5.05 5.76
CA TYR A 166 12.04 -6.03 6.10
C TYR A 166 10.93 -6.16 5.05
N VAL A 167 11.09 -5.57 3.87
CA VAL A 167 10.11 -5.70 2.79
C VAL A 167 10.09 -7.13 2.26
N SER A 168 8.88 -7.63 1.97
CA SER A 168 8.68 -8.97 1.40
C SER A 168 9.53 -9.18 0.14
N PRO A 169 10.37 -10.26 0.08
CA PRO A 169 11.13 -10.59 -1.12
C PRO A 169 10.27 -10.72 -2.38
N GLN A 170 9.01 -11.17 -2.21
CA GLN A 170 8.06 -11.29 -3.33
C GLN A 170 7.70 -9.94 -3.97
N LEU A 171 7.71 -8.85 -3.20
CA LEU A 171 7.50 -7.51 -3.75
C LEU A 171 8.71 -7.05 -4.54
N ILE A 172 9.91 -7.32 -4.02
CA ILE A 172 11.18 -6.97 -4.65
C ILE A 172 11.32 -7.73 -5.98
N ASP A 173 10.93 -9.00 -6.03
CA ASP A 173 10.92 -9.81 -7.25
C ASP A 173 10.05 -9.26 -8.38
N LEU A 174 9.03 -8.46 -8.06
CA LEU A 174 8.16 -7.83 -9.04
C LEU A 174 8.63 -6.42 -9.44
N CYS A 175 9.66 -5.87 -8.78
CA CYS A 175 10.17 -4.55 -9.10
C CYS A 175 10.83 -4.52 -10.48
N SER A 176 10.29 -3.68 -11.37
CA SER A 176 10.92 -3.40 -12.67
C SER A 176 12.14 -2.47 -12.55
N MET A 177 12.21 -1.72 -11.45
CA MET A 177 13.26 -0.78 -11.11
C MET A 177 13.45 -0.77 -9.59
N ILE A 178 14.71 -0.78 -9.15
CA ILE A 178 15.09 -0.58 -7.75
C ILE A 178 16.05 0.60 -7.70
N ILE A 179 15.73 1.59 -6.87
CA ILE A 179 16.58 2.76 -6.64
C ILE A 179 17.14 2.62 -5.23
N VAL A 180 18.47 2.54 -5.14
CA VAL A 180 19.19 2.31 -3.89
C VAL A 180 19.99 3.56 -3.55
N HIS A 181 19.63 4.21 -2.45
CA HIS A 181 20.45 5.25 -1.83
C HIS A 181 21.53 4.63 -0.93
N ARG A 182 22.39 5.49 -0.40
CA ARG A 182 23.45 5.08 0.54
C ARG A 182 22.87 4.27 1.70
N PHE A 183 23.41 3.07 1.91
CA PHE A 183 23.24 2.29 3.13
C PHE A 183 24.52 1.55 3.46
N SER A 184 24.69 1.18 4.73
CA SER A 184 25.81 0.37 5.22
C SER A 184 25.37 -0.94 5.89
N SER A 185 24.07 -1.27 5.83
CA SER A 185 23.52 -2.49 6.43
C SER A 185 23.81 -3.73 5.58
N PRO A 186 24.46 -4.77 6.14
CA PRO A 186 24.62 -6.06 5.46
C PRO A 186 23.27 -6.75 5.17
N ALA A 187 22.24 -6.50 5.98
CA ALA A 187 20.91 -7.09 5.78
C ALA A 187 20.29 -6.61 4.46
N TRP A 188 20.47 -5.33 4.10
CA TRP A 188 20.06 -4.80 2.80
C TRP A 188 20.80 -5.46 1.63
N LEU A 189 22.08 -5.78 1.82
CA LEU A 189 22.87 -6.48 0.82
C LEU A 189 22.33 -7.90 0.57
N GLU A 190 21.97 -8.63 1.61
CA GLU A 190 21.37 -9.98 1.48
C GLU A 190 20.03 -9.95 0.74
N VAL A 191 19.23 -8.91 0.95
CA VAL A 191 17.98 -8.69 0.22
C VAL A 191 18.25 -8.46 -1.27
N LEU A 192 19.22 -7.61 -1.61
CA LEU A 192 19.60 -7.35 -3.01
C LEU A 192 20.25 -8.57 -3.69
N LYS A 193 21.04 -9.35 -2.95
CA LYS A 193 21.65 -10.61 -3.43
C LYS A 193 20.60 -11.61 -3.87
N LYS A 194 19.58 -11.85 -3.05
CA LYS A 194 18.53 -12.83 -3.36
C LYS A 194 17.77 -12.49 -4.64
N HIS A 195 17.62 -11.21 -4.93
CA HIS A 195 16.92 -10.72 -6.10
C HIS A 195 17.77 -10.75 -7.39
N ARG A 196 19.10 -10.90 -7.29
CA ARG A 196 20.00 -10.94 -8.46
C ARG A 196 20.84 -12.21 -8.47
N ALA A 197 20.81 -12.94 -9.58
CA ALA A 197 21.86 -13.90 -9.89
C ALA A 197 23.15 -13.11 -10.21
N THR A 198 23.94 -12.80 -9.19
CA THR A 198 25.20 -12.04 -9.31
C THR A 198 26.28 -12.76 -8.53
N ASP A 199 27.49 -12.83 -9.10
CA ASP A 199 28.62 -13.54 -8.50
C ASP A 199 29.08 -12.90 -7.19
N ALA A 200 29.66 -13.69 -6.28
CA ALA A 200 29.98 -13.24 -4.93
C ALA A 200 30.97 -12.06 -4.86
N GLU A 201 31.93 -11.99 -5.79
CA GLU A 201 32.89 -10.87 -5.89
C GLU A 201 32.23 -9.55 -6.29
N ASP A 202 31.29 -9.61 -7.24
CA ASP A 202 30.51 -8.46 -7.71
C ASP A 202 29.66 -7.85 -6.59
N VAL A 203 29.18 -8.68 -5.66
CA VAL A 203 28.37 -8.19 -4.55
C VAL A 203 29.19 -7.37 -3.55
N LYS A 204 30.43 -7.75 -3.27
CA LYS A 204 31.31 -7.00 -2.37
C LYS A 204 31.65 -5.63 -2.97
N ALA A 205 31.98 -5.60 -4.26
CA ALA A 205 32.21 -4.36 -4.99
C ALA A 205 30.95 -3.46 -5.02
N LEU A 206 29.76 -4.05 -5.19
CA LEU A 206 28.49 -3.33 -5.11
C LEU A 206 28.26 -2.70 -3.73
N PHE A 207 28.50 -3.45 -2.67
CA PHE A 207 28.30 -2.94 -1.32
C PHE A 207 29.23 -1.76 -1.02
N GLN A 208 30.48 -1.83 -1.47
CA GLN A 208 31.43 -0.73 -1.34
C GLN A 208 30.94 0.51 -2.11
N GLU A 209 30.52 0.34 -3.37
CA GLU A 209 29.98 1.44 -4.19
C GLU A 209 28.75 2.11 -3.53
N ILE A 210 27.80 1.32 -3.00
CA ILE A 210 26.61 1.83 -2.30
C ILE A 210 27.02 2.60 -1.03
N SER A 211 27.99 2.08 -0.28
CA SER A 211 28.42 2.67 0.99
C SER A 211 29.12 4.03 0.82
N GLU A 212 29.75 4.23 -0.33
CA GLU A 212 30.49 5.44 -0.74
C GLU A 212 29.59 6.52 -1.37
N LEU A 213 28.33 6.20 -1.69
CA LEU A 213 27.36 7.17 -2.22
C LEU A 213 27.23 8.39 -1.30
N GLN A 214 27.23 9.57 -1.91
CA GLN A 214 26.98 10.83 -1.21
C GLN A 214 25.49 11.12 -1.10
N THR A 215 25.13 12.09 -0.24
CA THR A 215 23.76 12.62 -0.19
C THR A 215 23.35 13.08 -1.58
N GLY A 216 22.18 12.63 -2.04
CA GLY A 216 21.73 12.94 -3.39
C GLY A 216 22.29 12.04 -4.49
N GLU A 217 23.07 11.01 -4.15
CA GLU A 217 23.42 9.96 -5.11
C GLU A 217 22.58 8.70 -4.86
N ALA A 218 22.36 7.95 -5.94
CA ALA A 218 21.72 6.64 -5.89
C ALA A 218 22.25 5.72 -6.98
N ILE A 219 22.09 4.42 -6.77
CA ILE A 219 22.29 3.39 -7.79
C ILE A 219 20.92 2.89 -8.24
N VAL A 220 20.70 2.87 -9.54
CA VAL A 220 19.48 2.35 -10.17
C VAL A 220 19.76 0.99 -10.79
N PHE A 221 18.98 0.00 -10.39
CA PHE A 221 18.86 -1.29 -11.04
C PHE A 221 17.58 -1.31 -11.85
N ALA A 222 17.69 -1.44 -13.17
CA ALA A 222 16.52 -1.49 -14.05
C ALA A 222 16.78 -2.47 -15.20
N PRO A 223 16.66 -3.79 -14.96
CA PRO A 223 17.10 -4.84 -15.91
C PRO A 223 16.36 -4.79 -17.24
N THR A 224 15.13 -4.29 -17.26
CA THR A 224 14.27 -4.19 -18.44
C THR A 224 14.28 -2.80 -19.09
N ALA A 225 15.02 -1.84 -18.53
CA ALA A 225 15.08 -0.49 -19.07
C ALA A 225 15.71 -0.47 -20.47
N VAL A 226 15.14 0.34 -21.37
CA VAL A 226 15.72 0.65 -22.67
C VAL A 226 16.53 1.93 -22.52
N LEU A 227 17.83 1.86 -22.77
CA LEU A 227 18.75 2.98 -22.55
C LEU A 227 18.94 3.84 -23.79
N SER A 228 18.89 3.23 -24.97
CA SER A 228 19.08 3.95 -26.22
C SER A 228 18.28 3.28 -27.34
N TYR A 229 17.88 4.10 -28.30
CA TYR A 229 17.32 3.65 -29.57
C TYR A 229 18.33 4.03 -30.66
N GLY A 230 19.14 3.06 -31.08
CA GLY A 230 20.09 3.21 -32.18
C GLY A 230 19.52 2.54 -33.43
N GLY A 231 18.94 3.32 -34.34
CA GLY A 231 18.41 2.80 -35.61
C GLY A 231 17.19 1.90 -35.42
N SER A 232 17.35 0.57 -35.52
CA SER A 232 16.28 -0.44 -35.48
C SER A 232 16.33 -1.40 -34.28
N GLN A 233 17.33 -1.29 -33.39
CA GLN A 233 17.45 -2.14 -32.21
C GLN A 233 17.34 -1.35 -30.90
N LEU A 234 16.51 -1.87 -29.98
CA LEU A 234 16.37 -1.35 -28.63
C LEU A 234 17.54 -1.85 -27.77
N GLN A 235 18.40 -0.94 -27.32
CA GLN A 235 19.48 -1.30 -26.41
C GLN A 235 18.92 -1.37 -24.98
N LYS A 236 18.70 -2.59 -24.49
CA LYS A 236 18.29 -2.82 -23.09
C LYS A 236 19.47 -2.64 -22.14
N SER A 237 19.19 -2.36 -20.88
CA SER A 237 20.21 -2.17 -19.85
C SER A 237 21.03 -3.44 -19.60
N GLY A 238 20.48 -4.61 -19.92
CA GLY A 238 21.18 -5.89 -19.79
C GLY A 238 21.62 -6.20 -18.36
N GLY A 239 20.90 -5.68 -17.36
CA GLY A 239 21.27 -5.85 -15.95
C GLY A 239 22.38 -4.91 -15.46
N ARG A 240 22.77 -3.91 -16.26
CA ARG A 240 23.69 -2.86 -15.82
C ARG A 240 23.03 -1.99 -14.74
N ARG A 241 23.86 -1.53 -13.81
CA ARG A 241 23.52 -0.55 -12.77
C ARG A 241 23.96 0.84 -13.23
N PHE A 242 23.23 1.86 -12.82
CA PHE A 242 23.55 3.25 -13.14
C PHE A 242 23.67 4.06 -11.87
N LYS A 243 24.78 4.77 -11.71
CA LYS A 243 24.85 5.83 -10.72
C LYS A 243 24.07 7.04 -11.23
N VAL A 244 23.16 7.56 -10.41
CA VAL A 244 22.32 8.72 -10.73
C VAL A 244 22.42 9.77 -9.63
N ALA A 245 22.18 11.02 -10.00
CA ALA A 245 22.01 12.12 -9.06
C ALA A 245 20.52 12.40 -8.86
N VAL A 246 20.13 12.59 -7.61
CA VAL A 246 18.78 12.87 -7.14
C VAL A 246 18.67 14.36 -6.84
N ARG A 247 17.50 14.94 -7.13
CA ARG A 247 17.25 16.38 -6.93
C ARG A 247 16.96 16.69 -5.46
N LYS A 248 17.12 17.95 -5.04
CA LYS A 248 16.64 18.41 -3.72
C LYS A 248 15.13 18.23 -3.61
N ARG A 249 14.68 18.06 -2.36
CA ARG A 249 13.26 17.98 -2.04
C ARG A 249 12.53 19.20 -2.60
N ILE A 250 11.40 18.96 -3.25
CA ILE A 250 10.51 19.95 -3.87
C ILE A 250 9.86 20.91 -2.83
N THR A 251 10.14 20.74 -1.54
CA THR A 251 9.51 21.49 -0.45
C THR A 251 9.86 22.98 -0.40
N TRP A 252 10.81 23.49 -1.21
CA TRP A 252 11.26 24.88 -1.14
C TRP A 252 11.24 25.66 -2.46
N ASP A 253 11.30 25.01 -3.61
CA ASP A 253 11.77 25.66 -4.84
C ASP A 253 10.75 25.77 -5.98
N SER A 254 9.48 25.41 -5.76
CA SER A 254 8.39 25.55 -6.73
C SER A 254 8.74 25.02 -8.13
N GLY A 255 9.62 24.01 -8.24
CA GLY A 255 10.04 23.41 -9.50
C GLY A 255 11.34 23.96 -10.13
N ARG A 256 12.15 24.78 -9.42
CA ARG A 256 13.50 25.12 -9.86
C ARG A 256 14.47 23.98 -9.58
N SER A 257 15.18 23.49 -10.60
CA SER A 257 16.08 22.33 -10.46
C SER A 257 17.31 22.67 -9.61
N ILE A 258 17.35 22.24 -8.34
CA ILE A 258 18.55 22.27 -7.50
C ILE A 258 18.95 20.82 -7.19
N LEU A 259 20.19 20.44 -7.52
CA LEU A 259 20.75 19.14 -7.17
C LEU A 259 20.84 18.98 -5.66
N SER A 260 20.51 17.79 -5.14
CA SER A 260 20.75 17.52 -3.72
C SER A 260 22.25 17.44 -3.45
N VAL A 261 22.67 18.22 -2.46
CA VAL A 261 24.02 18.30 -1.92
C VAL A 261 23.95 17.69 -0.54
#